data_AF-A0A8W8LE33-F1
#
_entry.id   AF-A0A8W8LE33-F1
#
_cell.length_a   1.000
_cell.length_b   1.000
_cell.length_c   1.000
_cell.angle_alpha   90.00
_cell.angle_beta   90.00
_cell.angle_gamma   90.00
#
_symmetry.space_group_name_H-M   'P 1'
#
loop_
_entity.id
_entity.type
_entity.pdbx_description
1 polymer ?
#
loop_
_entity_poly.entity_id
_entity_poly.type
_entity_poly.pdbx_seq_one_letter_code
_entity_poly.pdbx_strand_id
1 'polypeptide(L)'
;MVFSVVFVACLVSVTSLAVKTHRHCYLYMLTADEQTAVHTSTGLHSIEKTVIDLIDANSATTAVSAQDLTTMSHGLSHFCGKLTAMRLN
;
A
#
# COMPACT_ATOMS: atom_id res chain seq x y z
N MET A 1 13.68 13.31 7.10
CA MET A 1 13.75 11.91 6.60
C MET A 1 13.06 11.02 7.61
N VAL A 2 11.73 11.02 7.62
CA VAL A 2 10.94 10.14 8.51
C VAL A 2 10.84 8.80 7.80
N PHE A 3 11.96 8.06 7.83
CA PHE A 3 12.01 6.63 7.57
C PHE A 3 11.37 5.94 8.79
N SER A 4 10.04 5.95 8.89
CA SER A 4 9.38 5.32 10.04
C SER A 4 9.42 3.80 9.89
N VAL A 5 10.19 3.18 10.77
CA VAL A 5 10.75 1.82 10.77
C VAL A 5 9.68 0.72 10.98
N VAL A 6 8.41 0.97 10.65
CA VAL A 6 7.30 0.05 10.98
C VAL A 6 6.40 -0.26 9.79
N PHE A 7 6.39 0.59 8.75
CA PHE A 7 5.59 0.39 7.56
C PHE A 7 6.52 0.24 6.36
N VAL A 8 6.81 -1.01 5.99
CA VAL A 8 7.47 -1.30 4.72
C VAL A 8 6.44 -1.01 3.63
N ALA A 9 6.36 0.26 3.22
CA ALA A 9 5.61 0.70 2.05
C ALA A 9 6.48 0.39 0.83
N CYS A 10 6.22 -0.74 0.19
CA CYS A 10 6.90 -1.07 -1.06
C CYS A 10 6.09 -0.41 -2.19
N LEU A 11 6.67 0.59 -2.86
CA LEU A 11 6.14 1.08 -4.13
C LEU A 11 6.37 -0.01 -5.16
N VAL A 12 5.38 -0.88 -5.34
CA VAL A 12 5.51 -2.01 -6.27
C VAL A 12 5.12 -1.62 -7.69
N SER A 13 4.39 -0.50 -7.84
CA SER A 13 4.13 0.15 -9.12
C SER A 13 3.89 1.64 -8.92
N VAL A 14 4.14 2.44 -9.96
CA VAL A 14 3.86 3.90 -9.96
C VAL A 14 2.42 4.20 -9.53
N THR A 15 1.51 3.24 -9.75
CA THR A 15 0.07 3.32 -9.51
C THR A 15 -0.41 2.61 -8.25
N SER A 16 0.45 1.89 -7.52
CA SER A 16 0.02 1.10 -6.37
C SER A 16 1.09 0.97 -5.29
N LEU A 17 0.65 1.20 -4.05
CA LEU A 17 1.48 1.22 -2.87
C LEU A 17 1.03 0.09 -1.94
N ALA A 18 1.98 -0.76 -1.55
CA ALA A 18 1.70 -1.88 -0.66
C ALA A 18 2.27 -1.63 0.72
N VAL A 19 1.42 -1.69 1.72
CA VAL A 19 1.70 -1.36 3.11
C VAL A 19 1.53 -2.62 3.95
N LYS A 20 2.65 -3.16 4.44
CA LYS A 20 2.63 -4.34 5.29
C LYS A 20 2.52 -3.98 6.76
N THR A 21 1.53 -4.56 7.43
CA THR A 21 1.40 -4.54 8.89
C THR A 21 1.75 -5.90 9.49
N HIS A 22 1.68 -6.02 10.81
CA HIS A 22 1.87 -7.29 11.51
C HIS A 22 0.81 -8.37 11.20
N ARG A 23 -0.40 -7.99 10.76
CA ARG A 23 -1.52 -8.93 10.51
C ARG A 23 -1.99 -8.99 9.06
N HIS A 24 -1.98 -7.86 8.36
CA HIS A 24 -2.52 -7.74 7.02
C HIS A 24 -1.58 -6.97 6.08
N CYS A 25 -1.66 -7.26 4.79
CA CYS A 25 -0.99 -6.50 3.76
C CYS A 25 -2.01 -5.57 3.10
N TYR A 26 -1.89 -4.26 3.26
CA TYR A 26 -2.81 -3.32 2.66
C TYR A 26 -2.31 -2.87 1.28
N LEU A 27 -3.19 -2.86 0.29
CA LEU A 27 -2.91 -2.41 -1.07
C LEU A 27 -3.68 -1.12 -1.30
N TYR A 28 -2.97 -0.02 -1.49
CA TYR A 28 -3.56 1.27 -1.84
C TYR A 28 -3.33 1.55 -3.32
N MET A 29 -4.39 1.87 -4.05
CA MET A 29 -4.27 2.35 -5.43
C MET A 29 -4.13 3.87 -5.43
N LEU A 30 -3.04 4.35 -6.03
CA LEU A 30 -2.77 5.78 -6.15
C LEU A 30 -3.60 6.36 -7.29
N THR A 31 -4.26 7.47 -7.00
CA THR A 31 -4.91 8.31 -8.02
C THR A 31 -3.87 8.98 -8.93
N ALA A 32 -4.28 9.46 -10.11
CA ALA A 32 -3.35 10.08 -11.07
C ALA A 32 -2.56 11.26 -10.47
N ASP A 33 -3.19 12.04 -9.60
CA ASP A 33 -2.54 13.12 -8.86
C ASP A 33 -1.49 12.59 -7.87
N GLU A 34 -1.82 11.53 -7.13
CA GLU A 34 -0.90 10.90 -6.17
C GLU A 34 0.27 10.19 -6.84
N GLN A 35 0.09 9.65 -8.05
CA GLN A 35 1.18 9.06 -8.83
C GLN A 35 2.26 10.09 -9.18
N THR A 36 1.88 11.37 -9.33
CA THR A 36 2.85 12.45 -9.53
C THR A 36 3.44 12.90 -8.18
N ALA A 37 2.60 12.95 -7.16
CA ALA A 37 2.98 13.36 -5.81
C ALA A 37 3.95 12.37 -5.14
N VAL A 38 3.87 11.07 -5.44
CA VAL A 38 4.73 10.02 -4.87
C VAL A 38 6.21 10.20 -5.25
N HIS A 39 6.47 10.87 -6.37
CA HIS A 39 7.82 11.25 -6.80
C HIS A 39 8.37 12.49 -6.07
N THR A 40 7.55 13.13 -5.23
CA THR A 40 7.95 14.27 -4.40
C THR A 40 7.98 13.85 -2.94
N SER A 41 8.96 14.33 -2.17
CA SER A 41 9.06 14.01 -0.74
C SER A 41 7.82 14.45 0.05
N THR A 42 7.23 15.59 -0.31
CA THR A 42 6.00 16.12 0.29
C THR A 42 4.79 15.26 -0.03
N GLY A 43 4.64 14.85 -1.29
CA GLY A 43 3.51 14.04 -1.72
C GLY A 43 3.57 12.62 -1.16
N LEU A 44 4.75 12.00 -1.10
CA LEU A 44 4.93 10.71 -0.45
C LEU A 44 4.50 10.75 1.02
N HIS A 45 4.86 11.81 1.75
CA HIS A 45 4.46 11.99 3.15
C HIS A 45 2.93 12.16 3.30
N SER A 46 2.30 12.90 2.38
CA SER A 46 0.85 13.06 2.37
C SER A 46 0.14 11.74 2.10
N ILE A 47 0.62 10.96 1.13
CA ILE A 47 0.07 9.65 0.78
C ILE A 47 0.23 8.68 1.94
N GLU A 48 1.42 8.61 2.54
CA GLU A 48 1.68 7.77 3.72
C GLU A 48 0.68 8.09 4.83
N LYS A 49 0.47 9.39 5.12
CA LYS A 49 -0.50 9.82 6.13
C LYS A 49 -1.92 9.40 5.76
N THR A 50 -2.36 9.62 4.52
CA THR A 50 -3.69 9.21 4.06
C THR A 50 -3.91 7.71 4.24
N VAL A 51 -2.94 6.89 3.85
CA VAL A 51 -3.06 5.43 3.95
C VAL A 51 -3.11 4.98 5.41
N ILE A 52 -2.30 5.56 6.28
CA ILE A 52 -2.35 5.28 7.73
C ILE A 52 -3.70 5.69 8.31
N ASP A 53 -4.18 6.89 7.99
CA ASP A 53 -5.46 7.39 8.48
C ASP A 53 -6.62 6.47 8.00
N LEU A 54 -6.56 5.90 6.79
CA LEU A 54 -7.54 4.92 6.30
C LEU A 54 -7.49 3.58 7.04
N ILE A 55 -6.29 3.09 7.37
CA ILE A 55 -6.09 1.86 8.15
C ILE A 55 -6.59 2.06 9.58
N ASP A 56 -6.24 3.18 10.22
CA ASP A 56 -6.65 3.53 11.58
C ASP A 56 -8.17 3.76 11.67
N ALA A 57 -8.76 4.40 10.65
CA ALA A 57 -10.21 4.56 10.51
C ALA A 57 -10.95 3.24 10.22
N ASN A 58 -10.23 2.12 10.08
CA ASN A 58 -10.78 0.81 9.74
C ASN A 58 -11.71 0.90 8.51
N SER A 59 -11.25 1.65 7.49
CA SER A 59 -12.00 1.91 6.27
C SER A 59 -12.33 0.62 5.53
N ALA A 60 -13.37 0.66 4.68
CA ALA A 60 -13.83 -0.52 3.95
C ALA A 60 -12.69 -1.11 3.08
N THR A 61 -12.15 -2.25 3.51
CA THR A 61 -11.11 -2.96 2.77
C THR A 61 -11.67 -4.18 2.06
N THR A 62 -11.21 -4.41 0.83
CA THR A 62 -11.62 -5.60 0.05
C THR A 62 -10.51 -6.65 0.10
N ALA A 63 -10.80 -7.86 0.55
CA ALA A 63 -9.81 -8.93 0.53
C ALA A 63 -9.38 -9.24 -0.92
N VAL A 64 -8.07 -9.31 -1.14
CA VAL A 64 -7.47 -9.62 -2.44
C VAL A 64 -6.91 -11.04 -2.39
N SER A 65 -7.32 -11.88 -3.35
CA SER A 65 -6.82 -13.25 -3.46
C SER A 65 -5.34 -13.23 -3.84
N ALA A 66 -4.54 -14.17 -3.29
CA ALA A 66 -3.13 -14.35 -3.65
C ALA A 66 -2.91 -14.46 -5.18
N GLN A 67 -3.89 -15.00 -5.91
CA GLN A 67 -3.86 -15.11 -7.36
C GLN A 67 -3.98 -13.74 -8.04
N ASP A 68 -4.82 -12.86 -7.51
CA ASP A 68 -4.95 -11.47 -7.97
C ASP A 68 -3.69 -10.65 -7.63
N LEU A 69 -3.09 -10.83 -6.45
CA LEU A 69 -1.81 -10.19 -6.12
C LEU A 69 -0.71 -10.61 -7.08
N THR A 70 -0.64 -11.90 -7.40
CA THR A 70 0.37 -12.44 -8.32
C THR A 70 0.16 -11.89 -9.73
N THR A 71 -1.10 -11.72 -10.13
CA THR A 71 -1.48 -11.10 -11.40
C THR A 71 -1.16 -9.60 -11.43
N MET A 72 -1.34 -8.90 -10.30
CA MET A 72 -1.00 -7.48 -10.19
C MET A 72 0.51 -7.24 -10.22
N SER A 73 1.26 -7.99 -9.42
CA SER A 73 2.72 -7.98 -9.45
C SER A 73 3.31 -9.15 -8.68
N HIS A 74 4.33 -9.77 -9.27
CA HIS A 74 5.12 -10.80 -8.59
C HIS A 74 5.77 -10.27 -7.30
N GLY A 75 6.13 -8.98 -7.27
CA GLY A 75 6.68 -8.32 -6.08
C GLY A 75 5.66 -8.19 -4.94
N LEU A 76 4.40 -7.90 -5.27
CA LEU A 76 3.31 -7.81 -4.29
C LEU A 76 3.00 -9.17 -3.68
N SER A 77 2.91 -10.21 -4.52
CA SER A 77 2.69 -11.58 -4.07
C SER A 77 3.81 -12.06 -3.15
N HIS A 78 5.07 -11.77 -3.48
CA HIS A 78 6.19 -12.09 -2.60
C HIS A 78 6.15 -11.30 -1.28
N PHE A 79 5.84 -10.01 -1.35
CA PHE A 79 5.83 -9.10 -0.21
C PHE A 79 4.71 -9.42 0.80
N CYS A 80 3.51 -9.67 0.27
CA CYS A 80 2.30 -9.98 1.02
C CYS A 80 2.11 -11.49 1.24
N GLY A 81 2.89 -12.39 0.63
CA GLY A 81 2.57 -13.82 0.51
C GLY A 81 2.37 -14.62 1.82
N LYS A 82 2.72 -14.06 2.98
CA LYS A 82 2.43 -14.65 4.30
C LYS A 82 1.24 -14.02 5.03
N LEU A 83 0.63 -12.97 4.48
CA LEU A 83 -0.40 -12.17 5.11
C LEU A 83 -1.60 -12.04 4.18
N THR A 84 -2.79 -11.93 4.76
CA THR A 84 -3.99 -11.64 3.98
C THR A 84 -3.86 -10.24 3.39
N ALA A 85 -3.95 -10.15 2.06
CA ALA A 85 -3.91 -8.90 1.36
C ALA A 85 -5.30 -8.26 1.33
N MET A 86 -5.37 -6.98 1.63
CA MET A 86 -6.61 -6.21 1.68
C MET A 86 -6.41 -4.91 0.91
N ARG A 87 -7.30 -4.61 -0.02
CA ARG A 87 -7.27 -3.40 -0.82
C ARG A 87 -8.00 -2.29 -0.11
N LEU A 88 -7.30 -1.17 0.10
CA LEU A 88 -7.85 0.12 0.53
C LEU A 88 -8.31 0.85 -0.74
N ASN A 89 -9.54 1.34 -0.73
CA ASN A 89 -10.18 2.01 -1.85
C ASN A 89 -10.40 3.49 -1.54
#